data_AF-A0AAU6M8H1-F1
#
_entry.id   AF-A0AAU6M8H1-F1
#
_cell.length_a   1.000
_cell.length_b   1.000
_cell.length_c   1.000
_cell.angle_alpha   90.00
_cell.angle_beta   90.00
_cell.angle_gamma   90.00
#
_symmetry.space_group_name_H-M   'P 1'
#
loop_
_entity.id
_entity.type
_entity.pdbx_description
1 polymer ?
#
loop_
_entity_poly.entity_id
_entity_poly.type
_entity_poly.pdbx_seq_one_letter_code
_entity_poly.pdbx_strand_id
1 'polypeptide(L)'
;MTDYDLPTATDERAPVLVRRCLAYIAACLRRAQEDFGDTAVRAYVSLSFADTDEAPLTSNVTFCTPLPDVLPYISDLESVKDAAVGEFSAEDCSSWA
;
A
#
# COMPACT_ATOMS: atom_id res chain seq x y z
N MET A 1 8.00 2.98 -4.24
CA MET A 1 8.86 1.94 -3.62
C MET A 1 9.40 1.07 -4.74
N THR A 2 10.67 0.67 -4.72
CA THR A 2 11.27 -0.17 -5.77
C THR A 2 11.37 -1.62 -5.28
N ASP A 3 10.99 -2.57 -6.14
CA ASP A 3 10.93 -4.00 -5.83
C ASP A 3 11.67 -4.87 -6.87
N TYR A 4 12.47 -4.24 -7.74
CA TYR A 4 13.26 -4.92 -8.77
C TYR A 4 14.36 -5.83 -8.22
N ASP A 5 14.77 -5.62 -6.96
CA ASP A 5 15.80 -6.40 -6.28
C ASP A 5 15.27 -7.68 -5.62
N LEU A 6 13.94 -7.87 -5.60
CA LEU A 6 13.33 -9.05 -4.98
C LEU A 6 13.36 -10.27 -5.92
N PRO A 7 13.40 -11.50 -5.37
CA PRO A 7 13.25 -12.72 -6.14
C PRO A 7 11.97 -12.72 -6.99
N THR A 8 11.96 -13.49 -8.08
CA THR A 8 10.76 -13.68 -8.91
C THR A 8 9.78 -14.68 -8.27
N ALA A 9 10.30 -15.69 -7.57
CA ALA A 9 9.50 -16.72 -6.91
C ALA A 9 8.55 -16.10 -5.87
N THR A 10 7.25 -16.37 -6.01
CA THR A 10 6.20 -15.66 -5.25
C THR A 10 6.28 -15.93 -3.74
N ASP A 11 6.59 -17.15 -3.36
CA ASP A 11 6.75 -17.59 -1.97
C ASP A 11 7.90 -16.89 -1.25
N GLU A 12 9.00 -16.63 -1.97
CA GLU A 12 10.14 -15.85 -1.46
C GLU A 12 9.88 -14.34 -1.51
N ARG A 13 9.23 -13.88 -2.57
CA ARG A 13 8.97 -12.45 -2.86
C ARG A 13 7.92 -11.85 -1.94
N ALA A 14 6.79 -12.52 -1.77
CA ALA A 14 5.60 -11.96 -1.11
C ALA A 14 5.87 -11.48 0.33
N PRO A 15 6.54 -12.26 1.21
CA PRO A 15 6.79 -11.80 2.58
C PRO A 15 7.65 -10.54 2.63
N VAL A 16 8.64 -10.41 1.74
CA VAL A 16 9.53 -9.25 1.69
C VAL A 16 8.80 -8.05 1.11
N LEU A 17 8.05 -8.25 0.03
CA LEU A 17 7.27 -7.20 -0.63
C LEU A 17 6.22 -6.60 0.32
N VAL A 18 5.45 -7.45 1.02
CA VAL A 18 4.44 -7.02 1.99
C VAL A 18 5.08 -6.23 3.13
N ARG A 19 6.18 -6.72 3.72
CA ARG A 19 6.89 -5.98 4.78
C ARG A 19 7.37 -4.61 4.31
N ARG A 20 7.93 -4.51 3.10
CA ARG A 20 8.36 -3.23 2.53
C ARG A 20 7.19 -2.28 2.29
N CYS A 21 6.05 -2.79 1.80
CA CYS A 21 4.83 -1.99 1.63
C CYS A 21 4.38 -1.40 2.97
N LEU A 22 4.21 -2.25 3.99
CA LEU A 22 3.71 -1.82 5.29
C LEU A 22 4.68 -0.87 5.99
N ALA A 23 6.00 -1.14 5.92
CA ALA A 23 7.01 -0.22 6.44
C ALA A 23 6.99 1.14 5.73
N TYR A 24 6.84 1.15 4.41
CA TYR A 24 6.76 2.38 3.62
C TYR A 24 5.49 3.18 3.95
N ILE A 25 4.34 2.51 4.02
CA ILE A 25 3.05 3.09 4.41
C ILE A 25 3.14 3.72 5.80
N ALA A 26 3.62 2.97 6.79
CA ALA A 26 3.73 3.44 8.16
C ALA A 26 4.68 4.63 8.30
N ALA A 27 5.83 4.60 7.61
CA ALA A 27 6.77 5.72 7.61
C ALA A 27 6.13 6.98 6.99
N CYS A 28 5.47 6.86 5.84
CA CYS A 28 4.84 7.99 5.16
C CYS A 28 3.66 8.58 5.93
N LEU A 29 2.77 7.74 6.49
CA LEU A 29 1.62 8.21 7.27
C LEU A 29 2.07 8.89 8.58
N ARG A 30 3.07 8.34 9.25
CA ARG A 30 3.66 8.95 10.44
C ARG A 30 4.28 10.31 10.12
N ARG A 31 5.05 10.40 9.03
CA ARG A 31 5.64 11.68 8.57
C ARG A 31 4.57 12.70 8.18
N ALA A 32 3.48 12.29 7.54
CA ALA A 32 2.36 13.18 7.22
C ALA A 32 1.78 13.85 8.48
N GLN A 33 1.60 13.06 9.54
CA GLN A 33 1.15 13.56 10.83
C GLN A 33 2.21 14.42 11.55
N GLU A 34 3.46 13.96 11.62
CA GLU A 34 4.52 14.66 12.35
C GLU A 34 4.93 15.98 11.70
N ASP A 35 5.06 15.99 10.38
CA ASP A 35 5.62 17.14 9.65
C ASP A 35 4.53 18.13 9.21
N PHE A 36 3.27 17.69 9.02
CA PHE A 36 2.17 18.52 8.52
C PHE A 36 0.91 18.53 9.39
N GLY A 37 0.83 17.68 10.42
CA GLY A 37 -0.38 17.52 11.22
C GLY A 37 -1.54 16.85 10.48
N ASP A 38 -1.30 16.27 9.30
CA ASP A 38 -2.35 15.65 8.48
C ASP A 38 -2.59 14.21 8.91
N THR A 39 -3.70 13.98 9.60
CA THR A 39 -4.17 12.65 10.02
C THR A 39 -5.23 12.08 9.08
N ALA A 40 -5.66 12.84 8.07
CA ALA A 40 -6.69 12.43 7.14
C ALA A 40 -6.14 11.58 6.00
N VAL A 41 -4.84 11.68 5.68
CA VAL A 41 -4.18 10.89 4.63
C VAL A 41 -4.48 9.40 4.79
N ARG A 42 -4.94 8.80 3.69
CA ARG A 42 -5.14 7.36 3.52
C ARG A 42 -4.09 6.80 2.58
N ALA A 43 -3.50 5.69 2.95
CA ALA A 43 -2.63 4.91 2.08
C ALA A 43 -3.41 3.72 1.51
N TYR A 44 -3.34 3.54 0.21
CA TYR A 44 -3.89 2.40 -0.51
C TYR A 44 -2.74 1.56 -1.04
N VAL A 45 -2.78 0.26 -0.78
CA VAL A 45 -1.85 -0.72 -1.38
C VAL A 45 -2.62 -1.72 -2.22
N SER A 46 -2.06 -2.07 -3.37
CA SER A 46 -2.53 -3.18 -4.20
C SER A 46 -1.37 -4.11 -4.52
N LEU A 47 -1.58 -5.40 -4.33
CA LEU A 47 -0.66 -6.48 -4.69
C LEU A 47 -1.25 -7.26 -5.86
N SER A 48 -0.53 -7.31 -6.98
CA SER A 48 -0.99 -7.92 -8.22
C SER A 48 0.18 -8.44 -9.04
N PHE A 49 -0.03 -9.47 -9.85
CA PHE A 49 0.99 -9.97 -10.76
C PHE A 49 1.19 -9.01 -11.94
N ALA A 50 2.44 -8.79 -12.34
CA ALA A 50 2.75 -7.98 -13.50
C ALA A 50 2.28 -8.67 -14.79
N ASP A 51 1.88 -7.87 -15.77
CA ASP A 51 1.54 -8.35 -17.12
C ASP A 51 2.83 -8.53 -17.96
N THR A 52 3.63 -9.51 -17.57
CA THR A 52 4.88 -9.91 -18.25
C THR A 52 5.01 -11.42 -18.26
N ASP A 53 5.90 -11.97 -19.10
CA ASP A 53 6.12 -13.43 -19.19
C ASP A 53 6.50 -14.07 -17.85
N GLU A 54 7.27 -13.34 -17.01
CA GLU A 54 7.67 -13.81 -15.69
C GLU A 54 6.60 -13.60 -14.62
N ALA A 55 5.61 -12.74 -14.89
CA ALA A 55 4.50 -12.37 -14.02
C ALA A 55 4.87 -12.26 -12.52
N PRO A 56 5.91 -11.48 -12.13
CA PRO A 56 6.24 -11.33 -10.71
C PRO A 56 5.11 -10.66 -9.94
N LEU A 57 4.93 -11.02 -8.66
CA LEU A 57 4.04 -10.29 -7.75
C LEU A 57 4.56 -8.86 -7.53
N THR A 58 3.79 -7.84 -7.85
CA THR A 58 4.17 -6.44 -7.68
C THR A 58 3.29 -5.74 -6.65
N SER A 59 3.71 -4.54 -6.24
CA SER A 59 2.93 -3.69 -5.35
C SER A 59 2.82 -2.27 -5.88
N ASN A 60 1.65 -1.66 -5.75
CA ASN A 60 1.48 -0.23 -5.90
C ASN A 60 0.99 0.37 -4.57
N VAL A 61 1.59 1.48 -4.14
CA VAL A 61 1.19 2.23 -2.93
C VAL A 61 0.87 3.66 -3.33
N THR A 62 -0.33 4.11 -3.01
CA THR A 62 -0.83 5.46 -3.31
C THR A 62 -1.31 6.12 -2.04
N PHE A 63 -1.06 7.43 -1.88
CA PHE A 63 -1.53 8.21 -0.74
C PHE A 63 -2.53 9.25 -1.22
N CYS A 64 -3.66 9.36 -0.52
CA CYS A 64 -4.72 10.30 -0.86
C CYS A 64 -5.20 11.01 0.40
N THR A 65 -5.37 12.34 0.33
CA THR A 65 -6.13 13.07 1.34
C THR A 65 -7.61 13.04 0.91
N PRO A 66 -8.53 12.50 1.75
CA PRO A 66 -9.94 12.46 1.43
C PRO A 66 -10.51 13.88 1.38
N LEU A 67 -11.33 14.16 0.37
CA LEU A 67 -12.03 15.43 0.22
C LEU A 67 -13.55 15.19 0.33
N PRO A 68 -14.32 16.12 0.94
CA PRO A 68 -15.78 16.06 0.90
C PRO A 68 -16.20 16.05 -0.58
N ASP A 69 -17.05 15.11 -0.97
CA ASP A 69 -17.55 14.94 -2.35
C ASP A 69 -16.60 14.29 -3.37
N VAL A 70 -15.44 13.80 -2.95
CA VAL A 70 -14.56 12.98 -3.81
C VAL A 70 -14.61 11.52 -3.36
N LEU A 71 -14.84 10.62 -4.32
CA LEU A 71 -14.82 9.19 -4.04
C LEU A 71 -13.44 8.74 -3.55
N PRO A 72 -13.36 7.77 -2.62
CA PRO A 72 -12.09 7.16 -2.26
C PRO A 72 -11.39 6.57 -3.48
N TYR A 73 -10.06 6.53 -3.44
CA TYR A 73 -9.24 5.99 -4.54
C TYR A 73 -9.66 4.56 -4.93
N ILE A 74 -10.01 3.74 -3.93
CA ILE A 74 -10.69 2.45 -4.11
C ILE A 74 -11.98 2.50 -3.29
N SER A 75 -13.13 2.67 -3.95
CA SER A 75 -14.41 2.93 -3.28
C SER A 75 -15.06 1.70 -2.65
N ASP A 76 -14.81 0.50 -3.19
CA ASP A 76 -15.32 -0.78 -2.68
C ASP A 76 -14.19 -1.82 -2.68
N LEU A 77 -13.38 -1.79 -1.61
CA LEU A 77 -12.21 -2.67 -1.47
C LEU A 77 -12.59 -4.15 -1.60
N GLU A 78 -13.72 -4.56 -1.03
CA GLU A 78 -14.15 -5.96 -0.99
C GLU A 78 -14.60 -6.48 -2.36
N SER A 79 -14.93 -5.58 -3.29
CA SER A 79 -15.30 -5.95 -4.66
C SER A 79 -14.10 -6.22 -5.58
N VAL A 80 -12.88 -5.86 -5.17
CA VAL A 80 -11.67 -6.03 -6.00
C VAL A 80 -11.30 -7.52 -6.07
N LYS A 81 -11.22 -8.06 -7.30
CA LYS A 81 -10.98 -9.50 -7.52
C LYS A 81 -9.59 -9.84 -8.04
N ASP A 82 -8.99 -8.93 -8.79
CA ASP A 82 -7.75 -9.21 -9.54
C ASP A 82 -6.48 -8.81 -8.78
N ALA A 83 -6.64 -8.27 -7.57
CA ALA A 83 -5.55 -7.84 -6.71
C ALA A 83 -5.94 -7.99 -5.23
N ALA A 84 -4.96 -8.26 -4.37
CA ALA A 84 -5.14 -8.07 -2.94
C ALA A 84 -4.94 -6.59 -2.61
N VAL A 85 -5.93 -5.96 -1.99
CA VAL A 85 -5.93 -4.51 -1.71
C VAL A 85 -6.10 -4.22 -0.22
N GLY A 86 -5.59 -3.08 0.22
CA GLY A 86 -5.76 -2.60 1.59
C GLY A 86 -5.73 -1.08 1.68
N GLU A 87 -6.53 -0.52 2.58
CA GLU A 87 -6.51 0.88 2.98
C GLU A 87 -5.95 0.98 4.41
N PHE A 88 -5.08 1.97 4.65
CA PHE A 88 -4.46 2.22 5.94
C PHE A 88 -4.48 3.71 6.29
N SER A 89 -4.63 3.98 7.57
CA SER A 89 -4.54 5.30 8.20
C SER A 89 -3.38 5.36 9.19
N ALA A 90 -3.08 6.56 9.69
CA ALA A 90 -2.06 6.74 10.73
C ALA A 90 -2.40 5.95 12.01
N GLU A 91 -3.69 5.78 12.32
CA GLU A 91 -4.15 5.00 13.48
C GLU A 91 -3.79 3.52 13.34
N ASP A 92 -3.96 2.93 12.16
CA ASP A 92 -3.63 1.51 11.91
C ASP A 92 -2.14 1.23 12.14
N CYS A 93 -1.29 2.22 11.83
CA CYS A 93 0.16 2.13 11.97
C CYS A 93 0.67 2.41 13.39
N SER A 94 -0.19 2.91 14.28
CA SER A 94 0.19 3.32 15.64
C SER A 94 0.73 2.15 16.48
N SER A 95 0.33 0.93 16.15
CA SER A 95 0.73 -0.31 16.82
C SER A 95 1.96 -0.99 16.19
N TRP A 96 2.48 -0.51 15.07
CA TRP A 96 3.56 -1.16 14.31
C TRP A 96 4.97 -0.71 14.74
N ALA A 97 5.13 -0.34 16.02
CA ALA A 97 6.39 0.10 16.60
C ALA A 97 7.22 -1.08 17.12
#